data_AF-A0AAQ3NG62-F1
#
_entry.id   AF-A0AAQ3NG62-F1
#
_cell.length_a   1.000
_cell.length_b   1.000
_cell.length_c   1.000
_cell.angle_alpha   90.00
_cell.angle_beta   90.00
_cell.angle_gamma   90.00
#
_symmetry.space_group_name_H-M   'P 1'
#
loop_
_entity.id
_entity.type
_entity.pdbx_description
1 polymer ?
#
loop_
_entity_poly.entity_id
_entity_poly.type
_entity_poly.pdbx_seq_one_letter_code
_entity_poly.pdbx_strand_id
1 'polypeptide(L)'
;MTRGFPEHWLYSGIFKRVELQKALGNHLAWKDRYPVFFDDIAARLLPVIPLIIYRLIENDAMDTAERVLAMYTHLLAYYPLRFTFVRDILAYFYGHLPGKLIVRILNVLDVSKIPFSESFPQQISSTNPVMCPPLDYFTTLLLGIVNNVIPPLHNNSKSGSMGDASNNTLRTTQNKPAAVSQSGPANASEGQKAFYQIQDPGTYTQLVLETAVIEILSLPVSASQIVQSLVQIVVNIQPTLIQSSNALHGGSNSVGQGSVLPTSPSGGSTDSLGASRSTPSVSGINTSNFASRSGYTCQQLSCLLIQACGLLLAQLPSDFHSQLYLETTRIIKENWWLKDGTRSLGEIDSAVGYALLDPTWAAQDNTSTAIGNVVALLHSFFSNLPQEWLEGTNVIIKQLRPVTSVALLRIAFRIMGPLLPKLANAHALFNKTLSSLLSILVDVFGKNSQTTIAVDASDIADIIDFLHHVVHYEGQGGPVQASSKPRPDVLALIGRASESLRPDIQHLLSHLNPNVNSSVYAASHPKLVQNPT
;
A
#
# COMPACT_ATOMS: atom_id res chain seq x y z
N MET A 1 18.71 -21.95 -34.29
CA MET A 1 18.04 -20.63 -34.11
C MET A 1 18.98 -19.54 -34.62
N THR A 2 18.47 -18.62 -35.43
CA THR A 2 19.24 -17.72 -36.31
C THR A 2 18.93 -16.24 -36.05
N ARG A 3 18.31 -15.93 -34.91
CA ARG A 3 17.72 -14.61 -34.59
C ARG A 3 18.65 -13.60 -33.92
N GLY A 4 19.96 -13.87 -33.84
CA GLY A 4 20.86 -13.04 -33.05
C GLY A 4 20.51 -13.11 -31.56
N PHE A 5 20.87 -12.09 -30.77
CA PHE A 5 20.46 -11.99 -29.37
C PHE A 5 19.17 -11.16 -29.24
N PRO A 6 18.32 -11.40 -28.22
CA PRO A 6 17.09 -10.64 -27.99
C PRO A 6 17.31 -9.12 -27.90
N GLU A 7 18.44 -8.71 -27.32
CA GLU A 7 18.88 -7.32 -27.18
C GLU A 7 19.46 -6.78 -28.49
N HIS A 8 18.71 -6.89 -29.58
CA HIS A 8 19.14 -6.51 -30.94
C HIS A 8 19.66 -5.07 -31.05
N TRP A 9 19.22 -4.15 -30.17
CA TRP A 9 19.69 -2.77 -30.10
C TRP A 9 21.14 -2.63 -29.60
N LEU A 10 21.70 -3.64 -28.93
CA LEU A 10 23.11 -3.66 -28.51
C LEU A 10 24.06 -4.04 -29.66
N TYR A 11 23.52 -4.48 -30.80
CA TYR A 11 24.30 -4.95 -31.94
C TYR A 11 24.24 -3.93 -33.08
N SER A 12 25.39 -3.36 -33.43
CA SER A 12 25.55 -2.42 -34.56
C SER A 12 25.77 -3.11 -35.91
N GLY A 13 25.85 -4.44 -35.93
CA GLY A 13 26.07 -5.23 -37.15
C GLY A 13 24.81 -5.39 -38.01
N ILE A 14 25.00 -5.71 -39.29
CA ILE A 14 23.90 -6.02 -40.20
C ILE A 14 23.19 -7.30 -39.72
N PHE A 15 21.88 -7.22 -39.48
CA PHE A 15 21.07 -8.36 -39.07
C PHE A 15 21.10 -9.46 -40.14
N LYS A 16 21.72 -10.60 -39.82
CA LYS A 16 21.87 -11.72 -40.76
C LYS A 16 20.60 -12.56 -40.79
N ARG A 17 19.80 -12.37 -41.84
CA ARG A 17 18.50 -13.02 -42.02
C ARG A 17 18.62 -14.49 -42.44
N VAL A 18 17.66 -15.31 -42.01
CA VAL A 18 17.33 -16.57 -42.69
C VAL A 18 16.69 -16.25 -44.04
N GLU A 19 16.97 -17.06 -45.05
CA GLU A 19 16.30 -17.00 -46.36
C GLU A 19 14.76 -16.87 -46.22
N LEU A 20 14.16 -15.88 -46.89
CA LEU A 20 12.74 -15.48 -46.75
C LEU A 20 11.78 -16.68 -46.91
N GLN A 21 12.05 -17.54 -47.90
CA GLN A 21 11.26 -18.73 -48.16
C GLN A 21 11.33 -19.74 -47.00
N LYS A 22 12.50 -19.91 -46.38
CA LYS A 22 12.67 -20.75 -45.18
C LYS A 22 12.03 -20.13 -43.94
N ALA A 23 12.01 -18.80 -43.84
CA ALA A 23 11.52 -18.06 -42.68
C ALA A 23 9.98 -17.97 -42.64
N LEU A 24 9.32 -17.83 -43.79
CA LEU A 24 7.88 -17.57 -43.89
C LEU A 24 7.09 -18.61 -44.69
N GLY A 25 7.78 -19.53 -45.38
CA GLY A 25 7.18 -20.50 -46.27
C GLY A 25 6.71 -19.90 -47.60
N ASN A 26 6.35 -20.79 -48.54
CA ASN A 26 6.03 -20.42 -49.92
C ASN A 26 4.81 -19.51 -50.06
N HIS A 27 3.84 -19.56 -49.14
CA HIS A 27 2.60 -18.77 -49.27
C HIS A 27 2.78 -17.28 -48.92
N LEU A 28 3.81 -16.96 -48.13
CA LEU A 28 4.06 -15.62 -47.61
C LEU A 28 5.31 -14.98 -48.22
N ALA A 29 6.28 -15.79 -48.68
CA ALA A 29 7.52 -15.31 -49.27
C ALA A 29 7.35 -14.64 -50.64
N TRP A 30 6.28 -14.95 -51.39
CA TRP A 30 6.06 -14.47 -52.77
C TRP A 30 5.24 -13.18 -52.85
N LYS A 31 4.95 -12.56 -51.71
CA LYS A 31 4.28 -11.26 -51.66
C LYS A 31 5.34 -10.16 -51.64
N ASP A 32 5.95 -9.88 -52.79
CA ASP A 32 7.01 -8.87 -53.00
C ASP A 32 6.61 -7.42 -52.64
N ARG A 33 5.39 -7.21 -52.15
CA ARG A 33 4.79 -5.88 -51.95
C ARG A 33 5.27 -5.17 -50.68
N TYR A 34 5.87 -5.87 -49.72
CA TYR A 34 6.30 -5.27 -48.44
C TYR A 34 7.67 -5.80 -47.99
N PRO A 35 8.62 -4.92 -47.64
CA PRO A 35 9.92 -5.35 -47.14
C PRO A 35 9.78 -5.98 -45.75
N VAL A 36 10.26 -7.21 -45.60
CA VAL A 36 10.24 -7.94 -44.34
C VAL A 36 11.62 -7.88 -43.70
N PHE A 37 11.76 -7.17 -42.58
CA PHE A 37 13.05 -6.95 -41.91
C PHE A 37 13.33 -7.93 -40.76
N PHE A 38 12.43 -8.06 -39.79
CA PHE A 38 12.60 -8.88 -38.57
C PHE A 38 11.61 -10.05 -38.45
N ASP A 39 10.67 -10.15 -39.38
CA ASP A 39 9.55 -11.07 -39.28
C ASP A 39 9.86 -12.44 -39.90
N ASP A 40 9.45 -13.48 -39.16
CA ASP A 40 9.46 -14.90 -39.52
C ASP A 40 8.34 -15.63 -38.75
N ILE A 41 8.04 -16.87 -39.13
CA ILE A 41 6.94 -17.62 -38.53
C ILE A 41 7.10 -17.84 -37.01
N ALA A 42 8.32 -17.96 -36.51
CA ALA A 42 8.60 -18.10 -35.09
C ALA A 42 8.33 -16.79 -34.33
N ALA A 43 8.55 -15.61 -34.93
CA ALA A 43 8.15 -14.31 -34.33
C ALA A 43 6.65 -14.24 -34.18
N ARG A 44 5.93 -14.62 -35.23
CA ARG A 44 4.46 -14.59 -35.24
C ARG A 44 3.86 -15.54 -34.20
N LEU A 45 4.58 -16.61 -33.85
CA LEU A 45 4.18 -17.56 -32.81
C LEU A 45 4.47 -17.07 -31.39
N LEU A 46 5.40 -16.13 -31.18
CA LEU A 46 5.76 -15.61 -29.85
C LEU A 46 4.57 -15.16 -29.00
N PRO A 47 3.62 -14.34 -29.50
CA PRO A 47 2.45 -13.94 -28.71
C PRO A 47 1.42 -15.07 -28.53
N VAL A 48 1.46 -16.09 -29.39
CA VAL A 48 0.51 -17.22 -29.36
C VAL A 48 0.88 -18.22 -28.26
N ILE A 49 2.18 -18.42 -28.00
CA ILE A 49 2.65 -19.38 -26.99
C ILE A 49 2.08 -19.07 -25.60
N PRO A 50 2.19 -17.84 -25.05
CA PRO A 50 1.53 -17.47 -23.80
C PRO A 50 0.03 -17.83 -23.77
N LEU A 51 -0.71 -17.51 -24.83
CA LEU A 51 -2.14 -17.80 -24.92
C LEU A 51 -2.44 -19.30 -24.87
N ILE A 52 -1.61 -20.12 -25.55
CA ILE A 52 -1.71 -21.59 -25.47
C ILE A 52 -1.47 -22.05 -24.03
N ILE A 53 -0.47 -21.50 -23.35
CA ILE A 53 -0.18 -21.86 -21.95
C ILE A 53 -1.37 -21.53 -21.05
N TYR A 54 -1.96 -20.33 -21.15
CA TYR A 54 -3.18 -19.98 -20.41
C TYR A 54 -4.29 -20.99 -20.65
N ARG A 55 -4.58 -21.31 -21.92
CA ARG A 55 -5.65 -22.26 -22.27
C ARG A 55 -5.37 -23.67 -21.77
N LEU A 56 -4.12 -24.12 -21.79
CA LEU A 56 -3.76 -25.43 -21.25
C LEU A 56 -4.01 -25.49 -19.73
N ILE A 57 -3.63 -24.44 -18.99
CA ILE A 57 -3.85 -24.40 -17.54
C ILE A 57 -5.35 -24.32 -17.21
N GLU A 58 -6.13 -23.49 -17.93
CA GLU A 58 -7.59 -23.40 -17.76
C GLU A 58 -8.33 -24.73 -18.03
N ASN A 59 -7.73 -25.63 -18.83
CA ASN A 59 -8.27 -26.95 -19.14
C ASN A 59 -7.58 -28.08 -18.35
N ASP A 60 -6.98 -27.76 -17.21
CA ASP A 60 -6.27 -28.69 -16.31
C ASP A 60 -5.14 -29.49 -16.96
N ALA A 61 -4.64 -29.05 -18.12
CA ALA A 61 -3.57 -29.70 -18.87
C ALA A 61 -2.18 -29.20 -18.44
N MET A 62 -1.93 -29.13 -17.12
CA MET A 62 -0.75 -28.49 -16.52
C MET A 62 0.57 -29.18 -16.91
N ASP A 63 0.60 -30.51 -17.01
CA ASP A 63 1.78 -31.25 -17.49
C ASP A 63 2.11 -30.93 -18.96
N THR A 64 1.09 -30.66 -19.76
CA THR A 64 1.27 -30.26 -21.16
C THR A 64 1.75 -28.81 -21.24
N ALA A 65 1.21 -27.92 -20.41
CA ALA A 65 1.70 -26.55 -20.28
C ALA A 65 3.20 -26.53 -19.90
N GLU A 66 3.62 -27.36 -18.95
CA GLU A 66 5.03 -27.49 -18.56
C GLU A 66 5.91 -27.94 -19.74
N ARG A 67 5.47 -28.96 -20.49
CA ARG A 67 6.20 -29.47 -21.67
C ARG A 67 6.32 -28.44 -22.77
N VAL A 68 5.24 -27.69 -23.05
CA VAL A 68 5.25 -26.61 -24.05
C VAL A 68 6.19 -25.48 -23.62
N LEU A 69 6.14 -25.05 -22.36
CA LEU A 69 7.07 -24.04 -21.83
C LEU A 69 8.51 -24.51 -21.96
N ALA A 70 8.81 -25.76 -21.59
CA ALA A 70 10.16 -26.33 -21.70
C ALA A 70 10.64 -26.38 -23.16
N MET A 71 9.76 -26.77 -24.09
CA MET A 71 10.07 -26.85 -25.52
C MET A 71 10.38 -25.48 -26.13
N TYR A 72 9.66 -24.43 -25.71
CA TYR A 72 9.75 -23.10 -26.31
C TYR A 72 10.50 -22.08 -25.45
N THR A 73 11.16 -22.47 -24.36
CA THR A 73 11.86 -21.54 -23.44
C THR A 73 12.85 -20.63 -24.18
N HIS A 74 13.67 -21.20 -25.07
CA HIS A 74 14.64 -20.41 -25.86
C HIS A 74 13.98 -19.44 -26.85
N LEU A 75 12.79 -19.78 -27.35
CA LEU A 75 12.04 -18.88 -28.22
C LEU A 75 11.38 -17.77 -27.41
N LEU A 76 10.81 -18.10 -26.25
CA LEU A 76 10.21 -17.13 -25.34
C LEU A 76 11.18 -16.08 -24.84
N ALA A 77 12.50 -16.33 -24.85
CA ALA A 77 13.52 -15.30 -24.58
C ALA A 77 13.42 -14.05 -25.47
N TYR A 78 12.79 -14.16 -26.65
CA TYR A 78 12.54 -13.04 -27.58
C TYR A 78 11.16 -12.42 -27.43
N TYR A 79 10.33 -12.91 -26.51
CA TYR A 79 9.02 -12.34 -26.26
C TYR A 79 9.18 -10.96 -25.59
N PRO A 80 8.57 -9.88 -26.12
CA PRO A 80 8.77 -8.54 -25.58
C PRO A 80 8.14 -8.34 -24.21
N LEU A 81 7.15 -9.17 -23.82
CA LEU A 81 6.37 -9.03 -22.59
C LEU A 81 6.60 -10.21 -21.61
N ARG A 82 7.85 -10.68 -21.47
CA ARG A 82 8.17 -11.84 -20.62
C ARG A 82 7.84 -11.63 -19.14
N PHE A 83 8.15 -10.45 -18.60
CA PHE A 83 7.92 -10.13 -17.20
C PHE A 83 6.43 -10.06 -16.92
N THR A 84 5.72 -9.28 -17.73
CA THR A 84 4.27 -9.17 -17.70
C THR A 84 3.62 -10.56 -17.83
N PHE A 85 4.07 -11.41 -18.76
CA PHE A 85 3.56 -12.78 -18.89
C PHE A 85 3.74 -13.60 -17.61
N VAL A 86 4.94 -13.60 -17.03
CA VAL A 86 5.23 -14.38 -15.82
C VAL A 86 4.49 -13.84 -14.60
N ARG A 87 4.42 -12.52 -14.43
CA ARG A 87 3.63 -11.89 -13.38
C ARG A 87 2.15 -12.25 -13.51
N ASP A 88 1.57 -12.05 -14.69
CA ASP A 88 0.13 -12.19 -14.90
C ASP A 88 -0.33 -13.64 -14.80
N ILE A 89 0.47 -14.60 -15.29
CA ILE A 89 0.10 -16.02 -15.21
C ILE A 89 0.15 -16.52 -13.76
N LEU A 90 1.14 -16.08 -12.97
CA LEU A 90 1.25 -16.40 -11.56
C LEU A 90 0.11 -15.74 -10.76
N ALA A 91 -0.28 -14.52 -11.10
CA ALA A 91 -1.36 -13.80 -10.46
C ALA A 91 -2.74 -14.42 -10.78
N TYR A 92 -3.00 -14.70 -12.07
CA TYR A 92 -4.29 -15.20 -12.54
C TYR A 92 -4.59 -16.61 -12.04
N PHE A 93 -3.58 -17.47 -11.95
CA PHE A 93 -3.72 -18.84 -11.43
C PHE A 93 -3.15 -19.01 -10.02
N TYR A 94 -3.03 -17.93 -9.24
CA TYR A 94 -2.49 -17.98 -7.89
C TYR A 94 -3.21 -19.05 -7.04
N GLY A 95 -2.43 -19.87 -6.31
CA GLY A 95 -2.95 -20.97 -5.49
C GLY A 95 -3.36 -22.24 -6.25
N HIS A 96 -3.38 -22.22 -7.59
CA HIS A 96 -3.82 -23.35 -8.42
C HIS A 96 -2.67 -24.00 -9.22
N LEU A 97 -1.50 -23.37 -9.27
CA LEU A 97 -0.34 -23.89 -10.01
C LEU A 97 0.50 -24.86 -9.16
N PRO A 98 0.91 -26.01 -9.70
CA PRO A 98 1.86 -26.89 -9.02
C PRO A 98 3.25 -26.24 -9.00
N GLY A 99 4.00 -26.45 -7.91
CA GLY A 99 5.33 -25.84 -7.71
C GLY A 99 6.30 -26.08 -8.87
N LYS A 100 6.27 -27.27 -9.48
CA LYS A 100 7.08 -27.59 -10.66
C LYS A 100 6.78 -26.68 -11.85
N LEU A 101 5.50 -26.36 -12.07
CA LEU A 101 5.07 -25.45 -13.14
C LEU A 101 5.43 -24.00 -12.80
N ILE A 102 5.33 -23.58 -11.53
CA ILE A 102 5.80 -22.25 -11.08
C ILE A 102 7.28 -22.07 -11.41
N VAL A 103 8.14 -23.01 -11.03
CA VAL A 103 9.58 -22.97 -11.35
C VAL A 103 9.81 -22.94 -12.87
N ARG A 104 9.01 -23.68 -13.65
CA ARG A 104 9.09 -23.65 -15.12
C ARG A 104 8.71 -22.29 -15.71
N ILE A 105 7.68 -21.65 -15.17
CA ILE A 105 7.24 -20.29 -15.56
C ILE A 105 8.35 -19.28 -15.23
N LEU A 106 8.95 -19.36 -14.05
CA LEU A 106 10.06 -18.48 -13.65
C LEU A 106 11.26 -18.58 -14.59
N ASN A 107 11.55 -19.78 -15.12
CA ASN A 107 12.65 -19.98 -16.09
C ASN A 107 12.41 -19.33 -17.46
N VAL A 108 11.21 -18.82 -17.74
CA VAL A 108 10.98 -17.94 -18.90
C VAL A 108 11.74 -16.62 -18.72
N LEU A 109 11.93 -16.22 -17.45
CA LEU A 109 12.82 -15.17 -17.08
C LEU A 109 14.25 -15.70 -16.99
N ASP A 110 15.22 -14.88 -17.38
CA ASP A 110 16.63 -15.17 -17.13
C ASP A 110 16.92 -14.86 -15.65
N VAL A 111 16.52 -15.77 -14.75
CA VAL A 111 16.55 -15.61 -13.29
C VAL A 111 17.91 -15.11 -12.79
N SER A 112 19.00 -15.48 -13.48
CA SER A 112 20.37 -15.05 -13.15
C SER A 112 20.63 -13.54 -13.33
N LYS A 113 19.83 -12.86 -14.16
CA LYS A 113 19.94 -11.43 -14.47
C LYS A 113 18.94 -10.56 -13.74
N ILE A 114 18.04 -11.16 -12.95
CA ILE A 114 16.95 -10.48 -12.28
C ILE A 114 17.32 -10.27 -10.81
N PRO A 115 16.99 -9.11 -10.23
CA PRO A 115 17.31 -8.80 -8.84
C PRO A 115 16.37 -9.54 -7.86
N PHE A 116 16.30 -10.87 -7.95
CA PHE A 116 15.62 -11.69 -6.96
C PHE A 116 16.37 -11.66 -5.62
N SER A 117 15.64 -11.79 -4.51
CA SER A 117 16.22 -11.97 -3.17
C SER A 117 17.17 -13.17 -3.15
N GLU A 118 18.34 -13.03 -2.52
CA GLU A 118 19.37 -14.08 -2.53
C GLU A 118 18.88 -15.44 -2.01
N SER A 119 17.95 -15.43 -1.05
CA SER A 119 17.35 -16.64 -0.48
C SER A 119 16.16 -17.19 -1.28
N PHE A 120 15.63 -16.46 -2.27
CA PHE A 120 14.46 -16.85 -3.04
C PHE A 120 14.60 -18.23 -3.74
N PRO A 121 15.73 -18.56 -4.41
CA PRO A 121 15.90 -19.88 -5.03
C PRO A 121 15.77 -21.04 -4.03
N GLN A 122 16.19 -20.83 -2.77
CA GLN A 122 16.09 -21.84 -1.71
C GLN A 122 14.63 -22.03 -1.25
N GLN A 123 13.83 -20.95 -1.26
CA GLN A 123 12.42 -21.00 -0.87
C GLN A 123 11.57 -21.78 -1.89
N ILE A 124 11.85 -21.64 -3.18
CA ILE A 124 11.08 -22.32 -4.25
C ILE A 124 11.55 -23.75 -4.54
N SER A 125 12.80 -24.10 -4.19
CA SER A 125 13.39 -25.42 -4.50
C SER A 125 13.27 -26.42 -3.33
N SER A 126 12.76 -25.99 -2.18
CA SER A 126 12.66 -26.83 -0.98
C SER A 126 11.60 -27.93 -1.15
N THR A 127 12.01 -29.19 -1.04
CA THR A 127 11.12 -30.38 -1.03
C THR A 127 10.61 -30.75 0.36
N ASN A 128 11.02 -30.00 1.39
CA ASN A 128 10.60 -30.18 2.79
C ASN A 128 9.19 -29.60 3.02
N PRO A 129 8.48 -29.92 4.14
CA PRO A 129 7.18 -29.32 4.40
C PRO A 129 7.27 -27.81 4.23
N VAL A 130 6.37 -27.28 3.41
CA VAL A 130 6.31 -25.87 3.07
C VAL A 130 6.24 -25.05 4.35
N MET A 131 7.33 -24.39 4.70
CA MET A 131 7.34 -23.40 5.77
C MET A 131 7.26 -22.01 5.17
N CYS A 132 6.51 -21.12 5.83
CA CYS A 132 6.53 -19.71 5.49
C CYS A 132 7.95 -19.16 5.64
N PRO A 133 8.45 -18.37 4.67
CA PRO A 133 9.72 -17.68 4.83
C PRO A 133 9.77 -16.88 6.14
N PRO A 134 10.96 -16.75 6.76
CA PRO A 134 11.10 -15.98 8.00
C PRO A 134 10.77 -14.50 7.78
N LEU A 135 10.44 -13.78 8.85
CA LEU A 135 10.10 -12.35 8.78
C LEU A 135 11.23 -11.50 8.18
N ASP A 136 12.49 -11.88 8.40
CA ASP A 136 13.66 -11.23 7.78
C ASP A 136 13.64 -11.28 6.24
N TYR A 137 13.07 -12.34 5.64
CA TYR A 137 12.91 -12.44 4.19
C TYR A 137 11.99 -11.33 3.67
N PHE A 138 10.78 -11.23 4.24
CA PHE A 138 9.81 -10.20 3.86
C PHE A 138 10.30 -8.79 4.19
N THR A 139 11.02 -8.61 5.30
CA THR A 139 11.62 -7.32 5.67
C THR A 139 12.66 -6.87 4.66
N THR A 140 13.51 -7.80 4.20
CA THR A 140 14.51 -7.53 3.15
C THR A 140 13.84 -7.14 1.83
N LEU A 141 12.77 -7.84 1.46
CA LEU A 141 11.98 -7.53 0.28
C LEU A 141 11.38 -6.11 0.36
N LEU A 142 10.76 -5.76 1.49
CA LEU A 142 10.19 -4.42 1.72
C LEU A 142 11.27 -3.34 1.68
N LEU A 143 12.45 -3.58 2.25
CA LEU A 143 13.57 -2.65 2.18
C LEU A 143 14.07 -2.45 0.75
N GLY A 144 14.08 -3.52 -0.06
CA GLY A 144 14.38 -3.45 -1.49
C GLY A 144 13.43 -2.49 -2.22
N ILE A 145 12.15 -2.52 -1.89
CA ILE A 145 11.13 -1.59 -2.41
C ILE A 145 11.38 -0.17 -1.89
N VAL A 146 11.63 0.03 -0.58
CA VAL A 146 11.93 1.35 -0.02
C VAL A 146 13.10 2.02 -0.73
N ASN A 147 14.18 1.28 -0.99
CA ASN A 147 15.41 1.84 -1.53
C ASN A 147 15.37 2.14 -3.04
N ASN A 148 14.52 1.44 -3.79
CA ASN A 148 14.55 1.48 -5.27
C ASN A 148 13.23 1.94 -5.91
N VAL A 149 12.12 1.90 -5.17
CA VAL A 149 10.77 2.17 -5.68
C VAL A 149 10.17 3.42 -5.05
N ILE A 150 10.34 3.60 -3.74
CA ILE A 150 9.79 4.77 -3.04
C ILE A 150 10.71 5.97 -3.25
N PRO A 151 10.18 7.13 -3.70
CA PRO A 151 10.98 8.35 -3.80
C PRO A 151 11.62 8.70 -2.45
N PRO A 152 12.92 9.05 -2.42
CA PRO A 152 13.60 9.35 -1.16
C PRO A 152 13.01 10.61 -0.53
N LEU A 153 12.92 10.62 0.80
CA LEU A 153 12.56 11.82 1.55
C LEU A 153 13.74 12.79 1.49
N HIS A 154 13.62 13.89 0.76
CA HIS A 154 14.66 14.92 0.71
C HIS A 154 14.81 15.62 2.07
N ASN A 155 15.81 15.23 2.85
CA ASN A 155 16.24 15.99 4.03
C ASN A 155 17.25 17.07 3.61
N ASN A 156 16.79 18.31 3.41
CA ASN A 156 17.65 19.49 3.43
C ASN A 156 17.98 19.92 4.88
N SER A 157 18.32 18.97 5.75
CA SER A 157 18.77 19.26 7.11
C SER A 157 20.30 19.14 7.18
N LYS A 158 21.02 20.11 6.59
CA LYS A 158 22.32 20.47 7.18
C LYS A 158 22.00 21.02 8.56
N SER A 159 22.37 20.29 9.61
CA SER A 159 22.40 20.80 10.97
C SER A 159 23.16 22.13 10.96
N GLY A 160 22.46 23.23 11.25
CA GLY A 160 23.09 24.52 11.46
C GLY A 160 24.03 24.42 12.65
N SER A 161 25.33 24.41 12.39
CA SER A 161 26.31 24.77 13.41
C SER A 161 26.09 26.24 13.74
N MET A 162 25.62 26.51 14.95
CA MET A 162 25.82 27.80 15.61
C MET A 162 27.30 28.17 15.50
N GLY A 163 27.57 29.36 14.98
CA GLY A 163 28.92 29.87 14.73
C GLY A 163 28.82 31.28 14.15
N ASP A 164 28.78 32.24 15.07
CA ASP A 164 28.83 33.69 14.99
C ASP A 164 29.00 34.42 13.65
N ALA A 165 28.25 35.53 13.58
CA ALA A 165 28.31 36.56 12.56
C ALA A 165 29.69 37.22 12.44
N SER A 166 30.17 37.44 11.21
CA SER A 166 30.43 38.80 10.67
C SER A 166 31.17 38.82 9.31
N ASN A 167 30.68 39.71 8.46
CA ASN A 167 31.37 40.55 7.46
C ASN A 167 31.81 40.05 6.06
N ASN A 168 31.34 40.90 5.12
CA ASN A 168 31.96 41.41 3.89
C ASN A 168 31.69 40.76 2.53
N THR A 169 30.89 41.53 1.76
CA THR A 169 30.97 41.83 0.32
C THR A 169 32.21 41.33 -0.43
N LEU A 170 32.01 40.53 -1.48
CA LEU A 170 32.50 40.81 -2.84
C LEU A 170 31.88 39.84 -3.87
N ARG A 171 31.64 40.35 -5.09
CA ARG A 171 31.15 39.64 -6.28
C ARG A 171 32.05 38.45 -6.65
N THR A 172 31.50 37.33 -7.16
CA THR A 172 31.91 36.70 -8.44
C THR A 172 31.15 35.41 -8.82
N THR A 173 30.78 35.35 -10.10
CA THR A 173 30.71 34.21 -11.06
C THR A 173 29.81 32.99 -10.83
N GLN A 174 28.92 32.79 -11.81
CA GLN A 174 28.21 31.55 -12.17
C GLN A 174 29.13 30.32 -12.10
N ASN A 175 28.67 29.25 -11.45
CA ASN A 175 29.20 27.90 -11.68
C ASN A 175 28.11 26.84 -11.46
N LYS A 176 28.14 25.84 -12.35
CA LYS A 176 27.26 24.65 -12.44
C LYS A 176 26.95 23.99 -11.08
N PRO A 177 25.76 23.38 -10.90
CA PRO A 177 25.52 22.54 -9.73
C PRO A 177 26.46 21.32 -9.75
N ALA A 178 27.08 21.08 -8.59
CA ALA A 178 27.97 19.95 -8.35
C ALA A 178 27.17 18.63 -8.32
N ALA A 179 27.70 17.61 -9.01
CA ALA A 179 27.21 16.25 -8.92
C ALA A 179 27.39 15.71 -7.49
N VAL A 180 26.30 15.23 -6.88
CA VAL A 180 26.33 14.55 -5.59
C VAL A 180 26.67 13.08 -5.86
N SER A 181 27.85 12.68 -5.44
CA SER A 181 28.29 11.28 -5.40
C SER A 181 27.37 10.46 -4.51
N GLN A 182 26.56 9.59 -5.11
CA GLN A 182 25.83 8.54 -4.39
C GLN A 182 26.81 7.40 -4.05
N SER A 183 27.03 7.13 -2.77
CA SER A 183 27.63 5.89 -2.31
C SER A 183 26.56 4.80 -2.24
N GLY A 184 26.18 4.27 -3.41
CA GLY A 184 25.45 3.01 -3.55
C GLY A 184 26.39 1.89 -4.01
N PRO A 185 26.00 0.60 -3.90
CA PRO A 185 26.81 -0.50 -4.41
C PRO A 185 27.13 -0.29 -5.90
N ALA A 186 28.41 -0.46 -6.22
CA ALA A 186 29.08 0.02 -7.43
C ALA A 186 28.74 -0.69 -8.74
N ASN A 187 27.44 -0.92 -9.05
CA ASN A 187 27.04 -1.59 -10.30
C ASN A 187 25.99 -0.86 -11.16
N ALA A 188 25.52 0.34 -10.79
CA ALA A 188 24.63 1.11 -11.64
C ALA A 188 25.38 2.30 -12.28
N SER A 189 26.02 2.06 -13.43
CA SER A 189 26.58 3.16 -14.23
C SER A 189 25.46 4.12 -14.68
N GLU A 190 25.56 5.39 -14.28
CA GLU A 190 24.57 6.45 -14.54
C GLU A 190 24.44 6.85 -16.03
N GLY A 191 25.23 6.27 -16.92
CA GLY A 191 25.36 6.70 -18.32
C GLY A 191 24.41 6.07 -19.36
N GLN A 192 23.48 5.17 -19.00
CA GLN A 192 22.64 4.44 -19.97
C GLN A 192 21.11 4.57 -19.77
N LYS A 193 20.64 5.53 -18.97
CA LYS A 193 19.24 5.60 -18.50
C LYS A 193 18.19 6.15 -19.48
N ALA A 194 18.48 6.33 -20.76
CA ALA A 194 17.49 6.75 -21.75
C ALA A 194 17.12 5.58 -22.67
N PHE A 195 15.98 4.92 -22.43
CA PHE A 195 15.25 3.99 -23.32
C PHE A 195 15.74 2.54 -23.57
N TYR A 196 16.87 2.03 -23.03
CA TYR A 196 17.50 0.82 -23.61
C TYR A 196 17.99 -0.33 -22.69
N GLN A 197 17.28 -0.75 -21.64
CA GLN A 197 17.68 -2.00 -20.95
C GLN A 197 16.60 -3.08 -20.81
N ILE A 198 15.31 -2.76 -20.72
CA ILE A 198 14.24 -3.78 -20.69
C ILE A 198 12.98 -3.21 -21.36
N GLN A 199 12.40 -3.90 -22.35
CA GLN A 199 11.12 -3.51 -22.95
C GLN A 199 9.94 -3.69 -21.98
N ASP A 200 10.12 -4.59 -21.01
CA ASP A 200 9.15 -5.01 -20.01
C ASP A 200 9.92 -5.60 -18.81
N PRO A 201 10.07 -4.90 -17.68
CA PRO A 201 9.42 -3.62 -17.33
C PRO A 201 10.18 -2.38 -17.81
N GLY A 202 9.45 -1.29 -18.10
CA GLY A 202 10.02 -0.12 -18.78
C GLY A 202 10.98 0.75 -17.94
N THR A 203 11.05 0.52 -16.62
CA THR A 203 11.95 1.23 -15.70
C THR A 203 12.55 0.27 -14.68
N TYR A 204 13.72 0.61 -14.13
CA TYR A 204 14.34 -0.17 -13.05
C TYR A 204 13.46 -0.24 -11.79
N THR A 205 12.76 0.84 -11.46
CA THR A 205 11.80 0.87 -10.36
C THR A 205 10.66 -0.13 -10.57
N GLN A 206 10.09 -0.18 -11.78
CA GLN A 206 9.06 -1.16 -12.13
C GLN A 206 9.61 -2.59 -12.10
N LEU A 207 10.86 -2.80 -12.56
CA LEU A 207 11.55 -4.09 -12.46
C LEU A 207 11.62 -4.59 -11.02
N VAL A 208 12.04 -3.75 -10.07
CA VAL A 208 12.16 -4.15 -8.66
C VAL A 208 10.78 -4.48 -8.08
N LEU A 209 9.76 -3.67 -8.36
CA LEU A 209 8.40 -3.92 -7.87
C LEU A 209 7.81 -5.21 -8.44
N GLU A 210 7.91 -5.42 -9.75
CA GLU A 210 7.38 -6.64 -10.39
C GLU A 210 8.14 -7.89 -9.98
N THR A 211 9.46 -7.79 -9.75
CA THR A 211 10.26 -8.89 -9.20
C THR A 211 9.76 -9.27 -7.82
N ALA A 212 9.49 -8.28 -6.94
CA ALA A 212 8.94 -8.55 -5.62
C ALA A 212 7.55 -9.20 -5.67
N VAL A 213 6.69 -8.78 -6.60
CA VAL A 213 5.38 -9.41 -6.85
C VAL A 213 5.55 -10.86 -7.31
N ILE A 214 6.43 -11.11 -8.28
CA ILE A 214 6.70 -12.46 -8.80
C ILE A 214 7.24 -13.36 -7.68
N GLU A 215 8.13 -12.86 -6.80
CA GLU A 215 8.61 -13.61 -5.65
C GLU A 215 7.45 -14.06 -4.77
N ILE A 216 6.62 -13.11 -4.32
CA ILE A 216 5.48 -13.38 -3.44
C ILE A 216 4.50 -14.39 -4.06
N LEU A 217 4.19 -14.24 -5.35
CA LEU A 217 3.26 -15.14 -6.05
C LEU A 217 3.84 -16.54 -6.28
N SER A 218 5.16 -16.68 -6.26
CA SER A 218 5.85 -17.95 -6.49
C SER A 218 6.10 -18.75 -5.22
N LEU A 219 5.93 -18.13 -4.05
CA LEU A 219 6.15 -18.82 -2.78
C LEU A 219 5.14 -19.96 -2.60
N PRO A 220 5.57 -21.14 -2.12
CA PRO A 220 4.68 -22.28 -1.95
C PRO A 220 3.74 -22.17 -0.73
N VAL A 221 3.47 -20.98 -0.21
CA VAL A 221 2.63 -20.72 0.97
C VAL A 221 1.34 -19.97 0.63
N SER A 222 0.36 -20.08 1.53
CA SER A 222 -0.93 -19.40 1.37
C SER A 222 -0.82 -17.88 1.51
N ALA A 223 -1.72 -17.16 0.83
CA ALA A 223 -1.84 -15.70 0.97
C ALA A 223 -2.05 -15.27 2.42
N SER A 224 -2.79 -16.06 3.21
CA SER A 224 -3.04 -15.79 4.63
C SER A 224 -1.73 -15.72 5.43
N GLN A 225 -0.84 -16.70 5.25
CA GLN A 225 0.45 -16.74 5.93
C GLN A 225 1.35 -15.58 5.52
N ILE A 226 1.42 -15.28 4.21
CA ILE A 226 2.22 -14.16 3.69
C ILE A 226 1.72 -12.84 4.27
N VAL A 227 0.42 -12.60 4.20
CA VAL A 227 -0.20 -11.37 4.72
C VAL A 227 0.00 -11.25 6.22
N GLN A 228 -0.17 -12.34 6.98
CA GLN A 228 0.09 -12.35 8.42
C GLN A 228 1.54 -11.97 8.74
N SER A 229 2.52 -12.50 7.99
CA SER A 229 3.93 -12.13 8.15
C SER A 229 4.20 -10.65 7.84
N LEU A 230 3.64 -10.13 6.74
CA LEU A 230 3.78 -8.73 6.34
C LEU A 230 3.15 -7.78 7.37
N VAL A 231 1.94 -8.11 7.84
CA VAL A 231 1.24 -7.31 8.86
C VAL A 231 1.96 -7.41 10.20
N GLN A 232 2.52 -8.57 10.56
CA GLN A 232 3.31 -8.73 11.78
C GLN A 232 4.59 -7.87 11.75
N ILE A 233 5.23 -7.69 10.60
CA ILE A 233 6.34 -6.74 10.45
C ILE A 233 5.84 -5.33 10.71
N VAL A 234 4.78 -4.91 10.02
CA VAL A 234 4.19 -3.56 10.14
C VAL A 234 3.79 -3.23 11.58
N VAL A 235 3.14 -4.15 12.28
CA VAL A 235 2.62 -3.90 13.63
C VAL A 235 3.75 -3.72 14.66
N ASN A 236 4.90 -4.36 14.45
CA ASN A 236 6.04 -4.35 15.39
C ASN A 236 7.18 -3.41 14.97
N ILE A 237 7.09 -2.78 13.81
CA ILE A 237 8.22 -2.11 13.16
C ILE A 237 8.86 -1.00 13.99
N GLN A 238 8.04 -0.15 14.63
CA GLN A 238 8.52 0.96 15.44
C GLN A 238 9.17 0.47 16.75
N PRO A 239 8.52 -0.40 17.57
CA PRO A 239 9.16 -1.01 18.73
C PRO A 239 10.49 -1.70 18.39
N THR A 240 10.54 -2.46 17.30
CA THR A 240 11.75 -3.19 16.90
C THR A 240 12.87 -2.25 16.46
N LEU A 241 12.57 -1.16 15.75
CA LEU A 241 13.56 -0.16 15.36
C LEU A 241 14.11 0.61 16.58
N ILE A 242 13.26 1.01 17.52
CA ILE A 242 13.65 1.73 18.74
C ILE A 242 14.52 0.85 19.67
N GLN A 243 14.17 -0.42 19.84
CA GLN A 243 14.98 -1.36 20.63
C GLN A 243 16.37 -1.56 20.02
N SER A 244 16.45 -1.62 18.69
CA SER A 244 17.72 -1.81 17.98
C SER A 244 18.67 -0.61 18.10
N SER A 245 18.15 0.63 18.13
CA SER A 245 18.98 1.83 18.30
C SER A 245 19.56 1.96 19.72
N ASN A 246 18.80 1.55 20.74
CA ASN A 246 19.24 1.66 22.14
C ASN A 246 20.33 0.62 22.51
N ALA A 247 20.40 -0.51 21.80
CA ALA A 247 21.44 -1.52 22.00
C ALA A 247 22.83 -1.07 21.52
N LEU A 248 22.92 -0.07 20.64
CA LEU A 248 24.17 0.49 20.11
C LEU A 248 24.85 1.50 21.06
N HIS A 249 24.22 1.86 22.18
CA HIS A 249 24.78 2.77 23.19
C HIS A 249 24.98 2.08 24.56
N GLY A 250 25.32 0.79 24.53
CA GLY A 250 25.74 0.04 25.71
C GLY A 250 27.15 0.40 26.19
N GLY A 251 27.32 1.61 26.74
CA GLY A 251 28.49 2.04 27.50
C GLY A 251 28.08 2.45 28.91
N SER A 252 28.63 1.75 29.91
CA SER A 252 28.37 1.83 31.36
C SER A 252 28.09 3.22 31.95
N ASN A 253 27.10 3.26 32.85
CA ASN A 253 26.86 4.27 33.89
C ASN A 253 26.66 5.72 33.43
N SER A 254 25.45 6.08 33.01
CA SER A 254 24.95 7.44 33.20
C SER A 254 23.50 7.44 33.69
N VAL A 255 23.31 8.09 34.83
CA VAL A 255 22.02 8.45 35.38
C VAL A 255 21.50 9.64 34.57
N GLY A 256 20.29 9.49 34.01
CA GLY A 256 19.45 10.61 33.60
C GLY A 256 19.80 11.29 32.29
N GLN A 257 19.24 10.78 31.19
CA GLN A 257 18.71 11.62 30.10
C GLN A 257 17.73 10.77 29.28
N GLY A 258 16.46 10.79 29.70
CA GLY A 258 15.38 10.16 28.95
C GLY A 258 15.19 10.91 27.63
N SER A 259 15.27 10.19 26.51
CA SER A 259 14.76 10.64 25.23
C SER A 259 13.27 10.95 25.41
N VAL A 260 12.90 12.24 25.35
CA VAL A 260 11.51 12.69 25.46
C VAL A 260 10.81 12.41 24.13
N LEU A 261 10.49 11.15 23.88
CA LEU A 261 9.52 10.77 22.86
C LEU A 261 8.12 11.12 23.39
N PRO A 262 7.21 11.66 22.56
CA PRO A 262 5.87 12.01 23.00
C PRO A 262 5.17 10.76 23.56
N THR A 263 4.63 10.89 24.77
CA THR A 263 3.83 9.85 25.43
C THR A 263 2.35 10.18 25.24
N SER A 264 1.51 9.15 25.11
CA SER A 264 0.07 9.32 25.23
C SER A 264 -0.26 10.00 26.59
N PRO A 265 -1.20 10.94 26.69
CA PRO A 265 -1.40 11.73 27.91
C PRO A 265 -1.93 10.98 29.15
N SER A 266 -1.95 9.65 29.15
CA SER A 266 -2.52 8.84 30.24
C SER A 266 -1.49 8.33 31.26
N GLY A 267 -0.23 8.78 31.19
CA GLY A 267 0.87 8.22 32.00
C GLY A 267 1.25 8.99 33.27
N GLY A 268 0.43 9.92 33.75
CA GLY A 268 0.72 10.76 34.93
C GLY A 268 0.49 10.09 36.29
N SER A 269 0.37 8.77 36.36
CA SER A 269 0.29 8.02 37.62
C SER A 269 1.57 7.19 37.83
N THR A 270 2.18 7.39 39.00
CA THR A 270 3.39 6.70 39.49
C THR A 270 3.24 5.19 39.64
N ASP A 271 2.07 4.61 39.33
CA ASP A 271 1.80 3.18 39.41
C ASP A 271 2.02 2.41 38.07
N SER A 272 2.52 3.08 37.04
CA SER A 272 2.73 2.49 35.69
C SER A 272 3.92 1.52 35.58
N LEU A 273 4.60 1.20 36.69
CA LEU A 273 5.70 0.22 36.71
C LEU A 273 5.23 -1.24 36.51
N GLY A 274 3.92 -1.51 36.53
CA GLY A 274 3.35 -2.85 36.42
C GLY A 274 2.72 -3.24 35.07
N ALA A 275 2.54 -2.31 34.13
CA ALA A 275 1.81 -2.58 32.87
C ALA A 275 2.71 -2.92 31.66
N SER A 276 4.03 -2.94 31.85
CA SER A 276 4.97 -3.48 30.88
C SER A 276 4.94 -5.01 30.91
N ARG A 277 3.84 -5.63 30.46
CA ARG A 277 3.94 -7.01 29.98
C ARG A 277 4.77 -6.95 28.70
N SER A 278 6.07 -7.17 28.84
CA SER A 278 6.98 -7.49 27.75
C SER A 278 6.37 -8.63 26.95
N THR A 279 5.78 -8.33 25.80
CA THR A 279 5.62 -9.33 24.76
C THR A 279 7.02 -9.83 24.42
N PRO A 280 7.23 -11.16 24.33
CA PRO A 280 8.54 -11.69 23.95
C PRO A 280 8.94 -11.01 22.64
N SER A 281 10.19 -10.57 22.56
CA SER A 281 10.75 -10.07 21.30
C SER A 281 10.41 -11.09 20.22
N VAL A 282 9.82 -10.63 19.11
CA VAL A 282 9.59 -11.51 17.97
C VAL A 282 10.97 -11.97 17.51
N SER A 283 11.30 -13.23 17.79
CA SER A 283 12.57 -13.82 17.42
C SER A 283 12.66 -13.89 15.89
N GLY A 284 13.67 -13.23 15.32
CA GLY A 284 13.94 -13.29 13.87
C GLY A 284 13.71 -12.01 13.07
N ILE A 285 13.74 -10.82 13.70
CA ILE A 285 13.92 -9.55 12.99
C ILE A 285 15.23 -8.90 13.47
N ASN A 286 16.31 -9.00 12.69
CA ASN A 286 17.61 -8.43 13.09
C ASN A 286 17.79 -6.98 12.57
N THR A 287 17.02 -6.02 13.07
CA THR A 287 17.03 -4.61 12.58
C THR A 287 18.29 -3.79 12.90
N SER A 288 19.23 -4.32 13.68
CA SER A 288 20.42 -3.59 14.17
C SER A 288 21.31 -2.98 13.08
N ASN A 289 21.28 -3.54 11.85
CA ASN A 289 22.03 -3.06 10.68
C ASN A 289 21.23 -2.16 9.73
N PHE A 290 19.93 -1.94 9.97
CA PHE A 290 19.01 -1.37 8.98
C PHE A 290 18.88 0.17 9.09
N ALA A 291 18.80 0.70 10.31
CA ALA A 291 18.75 2.16 10.53
C ALA A 291 20.11 2.83 10.22
N SER A 292 21.22 2.17 10.55
CA SER A 292 22.58 2.70 10.35
C SER A 292 23.00 2.81 8.89
N ARG A 293 22.42 2.00 7.99
CA ARG A 293 22.76 1.97 6.54
C ARG A 293 21.82 2.78 5.65
N SER A 294 20.60 3.06 6.12
CA SER A 294 19.57 3.72 5.29
C SER A 294 19.61 5.24 5.35
N GLY A 295 20.24 5.83 6.38
CA GLY A 295 20.30 7.29 6.57
C GLY A 295 18.98 7.93 7.01
N TYR A 296 17.93 7.13 7.23
CA TYR A 296 16.63 7.57 7.75
C TYR A 296 16.55 7.46 9.27
N THR A 297 15.74 8.31 9.89
CA THR A 297 15.36 8.10 11.30
C THR A 297 14.48 6.84 11.41
N CYS A 298 14.45 6.22 12.60
CA CYS A 298 13.60 5.04 12.86
C CYS A 298 12.12 5.30 12.52
N GLN A 299 11.62 6.52 12.80
CA GLN A 299 10.25 6.93 12.46
C GLN A 299 10.06 7.03 10.93
N GLN A 300 10.97 7.69 10.22
CA GLN A 300 10.90 7.80 8.75
C GLN A 300 10.93 6.42 8.10
N LEU A 301 11.85 5.55 8.53
CA LEU A 301 11.97 4.20 8.00
C LEU A 301 10.71 3.37 8.26
N SER A 302 10.08 3.53 9.43
CA SER A 302 8.81 2.85 9.74
C SER A 302 7.70 3.22 8.75
N CYS A 303 7.51 4.51 8.45
CA CYS A 303 6.52 4.98 7.51
C CYS A 303 6.81 4.50 6.08
N LEU A 304 8.07 4.52 5.66
CA LEU A 304 8.49 4.04 4.34
C LEU A 304 8.24 2.53 4.17
N LEU A 305 8.50 1.74 5.20
CA LEU A 305 8.23 0.29 5.17
C LEU A 305 6.73 -0.03 5.16
N ILE A 306 5.91 0.73 5.90
CA ILE A 306 4.44 0.65 5.80
C ILE A 306 3.98 1.02 4.40
N GLN A 307 4.56 2.08 3.82
CA GLN A 307 4.25 2.51 2.45
C GLN A 307 4.61 1.42 1.44
N ALA A 308 5.82 0.83 1.54
CA ALA A 308 6.26 -0.27 0.69
C ALA A 308 5.35 -1.49 0.78
N CYS A 309 4.92 -1.83 2.01
CA CYS A 309 4.03 -2.96 2.25
C CYS A 309 2.65 -2.73 1.61
N GLY A 310 2.07 -1.55 1.80
CA GLY A 310 0.79 -1.20 1.17
C GLY A 310 0.87 -1.16 -0.37
N LEU A 311 1.97 -0.66 -0.94
CA LEU A 311 2.21 -0.67 -2.37
C LEU A 311 2.33 -2.11 -2.91
N LEU A 312 3.14 -2.95 -2.26
CA LEU A 312 3.32 -4.35 -2.64
C LEU A 312 1.99 -5.12 -2.60
N LEU A 313 1.24 -5.01 -1.50
CA LEU A 313 -0.06 -5.66 -1.35
C LEU A 313 -1.05 -5.23 -2.43
N ALA A 314 -1.03 -3.96 -2.86
CA ALA A 314 -1.90 -3.45 -3.91
C ALA A 314 -1.59 -4.01 -5.32
N GLN A 315 -0.41 -4.62 -5.51
CA GLN A 315 -0.05 -5.29 -6.77
C GLN A 315 -0.45 -6.78 -6.81
N LEU A 316 -0.98 -7.33 -5.70
CA LEU A 316 -1.28 -8.75 -5.57
C LEU A 316 -2.77 -9.05 -5.89
N PRO A 317 -3.13 -10.31 -6.19
CA PRO A 317 -4.51 -10.73 -6.40
C PRO A 317 -5.43 -10.46 -5.20
N SER A 318 -6.75 -10.44 -5.46
CA SER A 318 -7.78 -10.15 -4.45
C SER A 318 -7.77 -11.09 -3.24
N ASP A 319 -7.24 -12.32 -3.40
CA ASP A 319 -7.02 -13.26 -2.32
C ASP A 319 -6.20 -12.62 -1.20
N PHE A 320 -5.12 -11.91 -1.51
CA PHE A 320 -4.30 -11.20 -0.54
C PHE A 320 -5.05 -10.05 0.12
N HIS A 321 -5.90 -9.33 -0.62
CA HIS A 321 -6.69 -8.23 -0.07
C HIS A 321 -7.71 -8.70 0.95
N SER A 322 -8.38 -9.84 0.67
CA SER A 322 -9.33 -10.43 1.60
C SER A 322 -8.66 -10.83 2.92
N GLN A 323 -7.45 -11.40 2.85
CA GLN A 323 -6.63 -11.74 4.01
C GLN A 323 -6.15 -10.50 4.74
N LEU A 324 -5.80 -9.43 4.04
CA LEU A 324 -5.40 -8.15 4.65
C LEU A 324 -6.54 -7.57 5.48
N TYR A 325 -7.76 -7.56 4.95
CA TYR A 325 -8.93 -7.07 5.70
C TYR A 325 -9.22 -7.95 6.92
N LEU A 326 -9.14 -9.27 6.77
CA LEU A 326 -9.36 -10.22 7.85
C LEU A 326 -8.35 -10.01 8.98
N GLU A 327 -7.07 -9.95 8.64
CA GLU A 327 -5.97 -9.81 9.60
C GLU A 327 -5.98 -8.44 10.28
N THR A 328 -6.26 -7.38 9.52
CA THR A 328 -6.46 -6.03 10.08
C THR A 328 -7.62 -6.00 11.06
N THR A 329 -8.76 -6.61 10.69
CA THR A 329 -9.93 -6.70 11.57
C THR A 329 -9.60 -7.49 12.83
N ARG A 330 -8.85 -8.59 12.72
CA ARG A 330 -8.39 -9.38 13.86
C ARG A 330 -7.58 -8.53 14.82
N ILE A 331 -6.58 -7.80 14.34
CA ILE A 331 -5.74 -6.92 15.17
C ILE A 331 -6.58 -5.84 15.86
N ILE A 332 -7.52 -5.22 15.14
CA ILE A 332 -8.41 -4.20 15.70
C ILE A 332 -9.28 -4.79 16.81
N LYS A 333 -9.92 -5.95 16.58
CA LYS A 333 -10.88 -6.57 17.53
C LYS A 333 -10.25 -7.31 18.69
N GLU A 334 -9.08 -7.91 18.49
CA GLU A 334 -8.37 -8.63 19.54
C GLU A 334 -7.68 -7.69 20.53
N ASN A 335 -7.58 -6.41 20.17
CA ASN A 335 -6.98 -5.38 20.97
C ASN A 335 -7.66 -5.26 22.35
N TRP A 336 -6.84 -5.22 23.41
CA TRP A 336 -7.31 -5.28 24.79
C TRP A 336 -8.12 -4.04 25.20
N TRP A 337 -7.92 -2.88 24.56
CA TRP A 337 -8.72 -1.66 24.81
C TRP A 337 -10.22 -1.86 24.59
N LEU A 338 -10.59 -2.75 23.68
CA LEU A 338 -12.00 -3.06 23.39
C LEU A 338 -12.58 -4.13 24.33
N LYS A 339 -11.75 -4.75 25.18
CA LYS A 339 -12.12 -5.87 26.04
C LYS A 339 -12.00 -5.56 27.55
N ASP A 340 -11.26 -4.53 27.92
CA ASP A 340 -11.02 -4.18 29.31
C ASP A 340 -12.09 -3.20 29.84
N GLY A 341 -13.05 -3.73 30.60
CA GLY A 341 -14.12 -2.96 31.23
C GLY A 341 -13.71 -2.15 32.46
N THR A 342 -12.41 -2.13 32.81
CA THR A 342 -11.91 -1.46 34.01
C THR A 342 -11.45 -0.01 33.79
N ARG A 343 -11.18 0.39 32.54
CA ARG A 343 -10.78 1.76 32.20
C ARG A 343 -11.98 2.63 31.83
N SER A 344 -11.84 3.92 32.10
CA SER A 344 -12.89 4.89 31.77
C SER A 344 -13.03 5.07 30.25
N LEU A 345 -14.24 5.35 29.78
CA LEU A 345 -14.52 5.59 28.36
C LEU A 345 -13.65 6.72 27.78
N GLY A 346 -13.35 7.75 28.59
CA GLY A 346 -12.50 8.88 28.19
C GLY A 346 -11.02 8.52 27.97
N GLU A 347 -10.48 7.54 28.71
CA GLU A 347 -9.11 7.08 28.51
C GLU A 347 -8.95 6.31 27.19
N ILE A 348 -9.95 5.49 26.85
CA ILE A 348 -9.99 4.73 25.59
C ILE A 348 -10.14 5.70 24.41
N ASP A 349 -11.03 6.69 24.54
CA ASP A 349 -11.26 7.69 23.50
C ASP A 349 -10.03 8.58 23.25
N SER A 350 -9.31 8.98 24.31
CA SER A 350 -8.05 9.70 24.19
C SER A 350 -6.98 8.85 23.49
N ALA A 351 -6.77 7.60 23.94
CA ALA A 351 -5.77 6.70 23.34
C ALA A 351 -6.03 6.44 21.85
N VAL A 352 -7.30 6.26 21.46
CA VAL A 352 -7.72 6.09 20.07
C VAL A 352 -7.54 7.37 19.27
N GLY A 353 -7.88 8.53 19.84
CA GLY A 353 -7.67 9.83 19.23
C GLY A 353 -6.20 10.07 18.87
N TYR A 354 -5.27 9.84 19.81
CA TYR A 354 -3.84 10.05 19.57
C TYR A 354 -3.24 9.02 18.63
N ALA A 355 -3.56 7.73 18.80
CA ALA A 355 -2.98 6.65 18.00
C ALA A 355 -3.38 6.67 16.52
N LEU A 356 -4.57 7.20 16.22
CA LEU A 356 -5.12 7.26 14.86
C LEU A 356 -4.78 8.54 14.11
N LEU A 357 -4.26 9.57 14.79
CA LEU A 357 -3.88 10.85 14.18
C LEU A 357 -2.50 10.77 13.52
N ASP A 358 -1.52 10.20 14.22
CA ASP A 358 -0.17 10.04 13.69
C ASP A 358 0.46 8.73 14.22
N PRO A 359 0.71 7.72 13.36
CA PRO A 359 1.34 6.48 13.79
C PRO A 359 2.76 6.70 14.32
N THR A 360 3.43 7.81 14.02
CA THR A 360 4.77 8.12 14.54
C THR A 360 4.77 8.58 16.00
N TRP A 361 3.61 8.98 16.53
CA TRP A 361 3.47 9.48 17.91
C TRP A 361 3.18 8.37 18.92
N ALA A 362 2.73 7.21 18.47
CA ALA A 362 2.33 6.10 19.33
C ALA A 362 3.51 5.30 19.94
N ALA A 363 4.76 5.70 19.66
CA ALA A 363 6.00 4.92 19.82
C ALA A 363 6.28 4.29 21.20
N GLN A 364 5.55 4.65 22.26
CA GLN A 364 5.75 4.11 23.62
C GLN A 364 4.70 3.10 24.09
N ASP A 365 3.55 2.99 23.43
CA ASP A 365 2.57 1.94 23.73
C ASP A 365 2.40 1.03 22.50
N ASN A 366 2.76 -0.24 22.69
CA ASN A 366 2.76 -1.28 21.66
C ASN A 366 1.39 -1.45 20.99
N THR A 367 0.33 -1.12 21.72
CA THR A 367 -1.06 -1.36 21.33
C THR A 367 -1.62 -0.25 20.44
N SER A 368 -1.40 1.01 20.84
CA SER A 368 -1.70 2.20 20.04
C SER A 368 -0.92 2.20 18.75
N THR A 369 0.36 1.83 18.84
CA THR A 369 1.24 1.68 17.69
C THR A 369 0.71 0.64 16.70
N ALA A 370 0.23 -0.50 17.21
CA ALA A 370 -0.31 -1.57 16.38
C ALA A 370 -1.51 -1.11 15.52
N ILE A 371 -2.50 -0.47 16.14
CA ILE A 371 -3.69 0.01 15.42
C ILE A 371 -3.30 1.12 14.45
N GLY A 372 -2.51 2.10 14.88
CA GLY A 372 -2.06 3.21 14.03
C GLY A 372 -1.32 2.70 12.78
N ASN A 373 -0.39 1.76 12.94
CA ASN A 373 0.38 1.18 11.84
C ASN A 373 -0.50 0.39 10.85
N VAL A 374 -1.48 -0.36 11.35
CA VAL A 374 -2.39 -1.13 10.49
C VAL A 374 -3.37 -0.21 9.74
N VAL A 375 -3.85 0.87 10.37
CA VAL A 375 -4.66 1.89 9.67
C VAL A 375 -3.82 2.60 8.60
N ALA A 376 -2.58 2.97 8.91
CA ALA A 376 -1.65 3.55 7.93
C ALA A 376 -1.33 2.58 6.78
N LEU A 377 -1.22 1.28 7.06
CA LEU A 377 -1.07 0.24 6.03
C LEU A 377 -2.28 0.20 5.10
N LEU A 378 -3.50 0.21 5.65
CA LEU A 378 -4.72 0.27 4.83
C LEU A 378 -4.78 1.54 3.98
N HIS A 379 -4.38 2.70 4.51
CA HIS A 379 -4.32 3.94 3.73
C HIS A 379 -3.31 3.87 2.60
N SER A 380 -2.10 3.38 2.88
CA SER A 380 -1.09 3.15 1.85
C SER A 380 -1.62 2.20 0.77
N PHE A 381 -2.22 1.09 1.17
CA PHE A 381 -2.82 0.11 0.28
C PHE A 381 -3.93 0.72 -0.60
N PHE A 382 -4.93 1.39 0.01
CA PHE A 382 -6.03 2.05 -0.70
C PHE A 382 -5.57 3.15 -1.67
N SER A 383 -4.50 3.87 -1.32
CA SER A 383 -3.94 4.90 -2.18
C SER A 383 -3.44 4.33 -3.51
N ASN A 384 -2.91 3.10 -3.48
CA ASN A 384 -2.33 2.40 -4.63
C ASN A 384 -3.33 1.50 -5.39
N LEU A 385 -4.54 1.28 -4.87
CA LEU A 385 -5.56 0.51 -5.57
C LEU A 385 -6.12 1.26 -6.80
N PRO A 386 -6.35 0.55 -7.92
CA PRO A 386 -7.14 1.08 -9.03
C PRO A 386 -8.60 1.27 -8.62
N GLN A 387 -9.31 2.17 -9.29
CA GLN A 387 -10.68 2.56 -8.92
C GLN A 387 -11.65 1.38 -8.88
N GLU A 388 -11.50 0.42 -9.79
CA GLU A 388 -12.29 -0.82 -9.87
C GLU A 388 -12.17 -1.71 -8.62
N TRP A 389 -11.03 -1.66 -7.92
CA TRP A 389 -10.81 -2.48 -6.72
C TRP A 389 -11.24 -1.76 -5.43
N LEU A 390 -11.49 -0.44 -5.49
CA LEU A 390 -11.93 0.32 -4.34
C LEU A 390 -13.30 -0.12 -3.82
N GLU A 391 -14.14 -0.73 -4.66
CA GLU A 391 -15.41 -1.29 -4.18
C GLU A 391 -15.22 -2.36 -3.10
N GLY A 392 -14.17 -3.18 -3.22
CA GLY A 392 -13.84 -4.24 -2.28
C GLY A 392 -13.45 -3.75 -0.88
N THR A 393 -13.05 -2.49 -0.74
CA THR A 393 -12.64 -1.90 0.56
C THR A 393 -13.75 -1.90 1.60
N ASN A 394 -15.02 -1.81 1.18
CA ASN A 394 -16.18 -1.85 2.07
C ASN A 394 -16.30 -3.18 2.87
N VAL A 395 -15.58 -4.24 2.47
CA VAL A 395 -15.50 -5.49 3.22
C VAL A 395 -14.98 -5.24 4.64
N ILE A 396 -14.05 -4.29 4.85
CA ILE A 396 -13.51 -3.99 6.18
C ILE A 396 -14.61 -3.52 7.14
N ILE A 397 -15.53 -2.66 6.68
CA ILE A 397 -16.63 -2.16 7.50
C ILE A 397 -17.57 -3.31 7.90
N LYS A 398 -17.84 -4.24 6.99
CA LYS A 398 -18.64 -5.43 7.29
C LYS A 398 -17.96 -6.33 8.32
N GLN A 399 -16.66 -6.56 8.17
CA GLN A 399 -15.88 -7.40 9.07
C GLN A 399 -15.71 -6.78 10.46
N LEU A 400 -15.67 -5.45 10.58
CA LEU A 400 -15.61 -4.75 11.86
C LEU A 400 -16.89 -4.89 12.69
N ARG A 401 -18.05 -5.19 12.07
CA ARG A 401 -19.32 -5.38 12.80
C ARG A 401 -19.28 -6.59 13.75
N PRO A 402 -20.03 -6.57 14.86
CA PRO A 402 -20.83 -5.45 15.36
C PRO A 402 -19.97 -4.28 15.87
N VAL A 403 -20.37 -3.05 15.57
CA VAL A 403 -19.71 -1.83 16.07
C VAL A 403 -20.55 -1.26 17.19
N THR A 404 -20.06 -1.36 18.43
CA THR A 404 -20.84 -1.01 19.64
C THR A 404 -20.21 0.12 20.45
N SER A 405 -19.01 0.59 20.09
CA SER A 405 -18.28 1.65 20.81
C SER A 405 -17.90 2.81 19.91
N VAL A 406 -17.77 4.00 20.50
CA VAL A 406 -17.32 5.20 19.80
C VAL A 406 -15.87 5.05 19.31
N ALA A 407 -15.01 4.39 20.08
CA ALA A 407 -13.66 4.02 19.66
C ALA A 407 -13.63 3.24 18.33
N LEU A 408 -14.40 2.17 18.21
CA LEU A 408 -14.43 1.34 17.01
C LEU A 408 -15.09 2.09 15.82
N LEU A 409 -16.07 2.94 16.12
CA LEU A 409 -16.64 3.87 15.15
C LEU A 409 -15.59 4.85 14.61
N ARG A 410 -14.78 5.49 15.47
CA ARG A 410 -13.69 6.38 15.05
C ARG A 410 -12.66 5.63 14.20
N ILE A 411 -12.28 4.40 14.55
CA ILE A 411 -11.39 3.57 13.72
C ILE A 411 -11.98 3.38 12.32
N ALA A 412 -13.27 3.00 12.22
CA ALA A 412 -13.91 2.79 10.94
C ALA A 412 -13.97 4.07 10.07
N PHE A 413 -14.31 5.21 10.69
CA PHE A 413 -14.29 6.51 10.02
C PHE A 413 -12.87 6.92 9.60
N ARG A 414 -11.85 6.63 10.41
CA ARG A 414 -10.44 6.91 10.07
C ARG A 414 -9.94 6.03 8.94
N ILE A 415 -10.38 4.78 8.84
CA ILE A 415 -10.03 3.89 7.74
C ILE A 415 -10.62 4.40 6.42
N MET A 416 -11.92 4.70 6.40
CA MET A 416 -12.65 4.98 5.14
C MET A 416 -12.74 6.46 4.77
N GLY A 417 -12.64 7.37 5.75
CA GLY A 417 -12.79 8.81 5.54
C GLY A 417 -11.83 9.37 4.47
N PRO A 418 -10.52 9.08 4.54
CA PRO A 418 -9.54 9.50 3.54
C PRO A 418 -9.78 8.91 2.14
N LEU A 419 -10.56 7.84 2.02
CA LEU A 419 -10.89 7.22 0.73
C LEU A 419 -12.01 7.98 0.00
N LEU A 420 -12.93 8.63 0.72
CA LEU A 420 -14.11 9.28 0.14
C LEU A 420 -13.77 10.36 -0.92
N PRO A 421 -12.76 11.24 -0.74
CA PRO A 421 -12.37 12.16 -1.81
C PRO A 421 -11.94 11.48 -3.11
N LYS A 422 -11.27 10.31 -3.03
CA LYS A 422 -10.88 9.50 -4.21
C LYS A 422 -12.11 8.91 -4.91
N LEU A 423 -13.21 8.72 -4.18
CA LEU A 423 -14.47 8.19 -4.68
C LEU A 423 -15.42 9.26 -5.22
N ALA A 424 -15.14 10.55 -5.06
CA ALA A 424 -16.02 11.64 -5.47
C ALA A 424 -16.37 11.62 -6.98
N ASN A 425 -15.50 11.04 -7.83
CA ASN A 425 -15.79 10.87 -9.26
C ASN A 425 -16.54 9.55 -9.58
N ALA A 426 -16.71 8.65 -8.61
CA ALA A 426 -17.54 7.45 -8.68
C ALA A 426 -18.70 7.56 -7.68
N HIS A 427 -19.63 8.44 -8.01
CA HIS A 427 -20.78 8.81 -7.20
C HIS A 427 -21.52 7.61 -6.54
N ALA A 428 -21.78 6.54 -7.29
CA ALA A 428 -22.44 5.35 -6.75
C ALA A 428 -21.63 4.68 -5.63
N LEU A 429 -20.30 4.58 -5.81
CA LEU A 429 -19.39 3.99 -4.82
C LEU A 429 -19.16 4.92 -3.63
N PHE A 430 -19.08 6.24 -3.86
CA PHE A 430 -19.07 7.25 -2.80
C PHE A 430 -20.30 7.11 -1.89
N ASN A 431 -21.50 7.14 -2.47
CA ASN A 431 -22.76 7.01 -1.73
C ASN A 431 -22.87 5.66 -0.99
N LYS A 432 -22.44 4.56 -1.61
CA LYS A 432 -22.40 3.24 -0.97
C LYS A 432 -21.49 3.21 0.26
N THR A 433 -20.32 3.86 0.15
CA THR A 433 -19.32 3.91 1.21
C THR A 433 -19.77 4.83 2.35
N LEU A 434 -20.27 6.02 2.03
CA LEU A 434 -20.86 6.93 3.02
C LEU A 434 -22.05 6.30 3.72
N SER A 435 -22.95 5.63 3.00
CA SER A 435 -24.08 4.92 3.59
C SER A 435 -23.63 3.81 4.54
N SER A 436 -22.50 3.14 4.26
CA SER A 436 -21.94 2.10 5.14
C SER A 436 -21.41 2.70 6.44
N LEU A 437 -20.75 3.86 6.37
CA LEU A 437 -20.29 4.63 7.54
C LEU A 437 -21.45 5.19 8.37
N LEU A 438 -22.48 5.74 7.72
CA LEU A 438 -23.68 6.22 8.40
C LEU A 438 -24.44 5.06 9.07
N SER A 439 -24.44 3.87 8.47
CA SER A 439 -25.09 2.72 9.11
C SER A 439 -24.38 2.28 10.39
N ILE A 440 -23.05 2.28 10.46
CA ILE A 440 -22.35 1.97 11.72
C ILE A 440 -22.45 3.11 12.75
N LEU A 441 -22.62 4.36 12.31
CA LEU A 441 -22.98 5.47 13.20
C LEU A 441 -24.33 5.20 13.88
N VAL A 442 -25.32 4.74 13.11
CA VAL A 442 -26.64 4.34 13.62
C VAL A 442 -26.56 3.09 14.50
N ASP A 443 -25.66 2.14 14.22
CA ASP A 443 -25.46 0.97 15.11
C ASP A 443 -25.05 1.42 16.54
N VAL A 444 -24.23 2.48 16.66
CA VAL A 444 -23.73 3.00 17.95
C VAL A 444 -24.70 3.98 18.62
N PHE A 445 -25.29 4.91 17.85
CA PHE A 445 -26.09 6.03 18.37
C PHE A 445 -27.57 5.97 17.99
N GLY A 446 -28.03 4.87 17.41
CA GLY A 446 -29.41 4.69 16.98
C GLY A 446 -30.40 4.58 18.12
N LYS A 447 -31.69 4.84 17.83
CA LYS A 447 -32.79 4.70 18.80
C LYS A 447 -32.89 3.31 19.46
N ASN A 448 -32.36 2.28 18.77
CA ASN A 448 -32.36 0.89 19.22
C ASN A 448 -30.97 0.43 19.75
N SER A 449 -30.01 1.34 19.96
CA SER A 449 -28.67 1.00 20.45
C SER A 449 -28.72 0.44 21.88
N GLN A 450 -27.82 -0.49 22.19
CA GLN A 450 -27.71 -1.06 23.54
C GLN A 450 -27.23 -0.05 24.60
N THR A 451 -26.47 0.97 24.19
CA THR A 451 -25.94 2.00 25.10
C THR A 451 -26.98 3.08 25.36
N THR A 452 -27.47 3.17 26.59
CA THR A 452 -28.50 4.15 27.01
C THR A 452 -27.91 5.45 27.58
N ILE A 453 -26.59 5.53 27.73
CA ILE A 453 -25.91 6.70 28.28
C ILE A 453 -25.86 7.79 27.20
N ALA A 454 -26.32 8.99 27.54
CA ALA A 454 -26.19 10.17 26.69
C ALA A 454 -24.70 10.49 26.50
N VAL A 455 -24.30 10.79 25.26
CA VAL A 455 -22.90 11.12 24.94
C VAL A 455 -22.79 12.63 24.78
N ASP A 456 -21.80 13.23 25.44
CA ASP A 456 -21.55 14.66 25.32
C ASP A 456 -21.06 15.00 23.90
N ALA A 457 -21.58 16.09 23.34
CA ALA A 457 -21.24 16.51 21.97
C ALA A 457 -19.73 16.78 21.80
N SER A 458 -19.04 17.20 22.85
CA SER A 458 -17.58 17.39 22.87
C SER A 458 -16.81 16.11 22.58
N ASP A 459 -17.34 14.96 23.00
CA ASP A 459 -16.64 13.69 22.89
C ASP A 459 -16.66 13.16 21.46
N ILE A 460 -17.62 13.60 20.64
CA ILE A 460 -17.81 13.17 19.25
C ILE A 460 -17.70 14.30 18.23
N ALA A 461 -17.11 15.43 18.64
CA ALA A 461 -16.97 16.61 17.78
C ALA A 461 -16.25 16.28 16.46
N ASP A 462 -15.24 15.40 16.50
CA ASP A 462 -14.50 14.96 15.32
C ASP A 462 -15.37 14.22 14.29
N ILE A 463 -16.33 13.41 14.76
CA ILE A 463 -17.29 12.71 13.92
C ILE A 463 -18.30 13.70 13.32
N ILE A 464 -18.78 14.65 14.12
CA ILE A 464 -19.71 15.69 13.67
C ILE A 464 -19.05 16.55 12.58
N ASP A 465 -17.84 17.04 12.84
CA ASP A 465 -17.06 17.84 11.90
C ASP A 465 -16.79 17.07 10.60
N PHE A 466 -16.50 15.77 10.70
CA PHE A 466 -16.37 14.92 9.52
C PHE A 466 -17.66 14.88 8.69
N LEU A 467 -18.84 14.75 9.30
CA LEU A 467 -20.13 14.73 8.60
C LEU A 467 -20.45 16.08 7.95
N HIS A 468 -20.01 17.19 8.56
CA HIS A 468 -20.05 18.50 7.93
C HIS A 468 -19.10 18.66 6.77
N HIS A 469 -17.94 18.00 6.83
CA HIS A 469 -16.95 18.07 5.78
C HIS A 469 -17.33 17.19 4.58
N VAL A 470 -17.89 16.00 4.83
CA VAL A 470 -18.17 15.00 3.79
C VAL A 470 -19.23 15.46 2.79
N VAL A 471 -20.20 16.30 3.20
CA VAL A 471 -21.20 16.86 2.27
C VAL A 471 -20.59 17.76 1.21
N HIS A 472 -19.40 18.29 1.48
CA HIS A 472 -18.67 19.13 0.53
C HIS A 472 -17.79 18.33 -0.42
N TYR A 473 -17.57 17.02 -0.22
CA TYR A 473 -16.73 16.21 -1.11
C TYR A 473 -17.32 16.01 -2.51
N GLU A 474 -18.65 16.10 -2.66
CA GLU A 474 -19.31 16.12 -3.96
C GLU A 474 -20.14 17.40 -4.14
N GLY A 475 -19.74 18.24 -5.09
CA GLY A 475 -20.45 19.45 -5.46
C GLY A 475 -21.49 19.24 -6.57
N GLN A 476 -22.51 20.09 -6.61
CA GLN A 476 -23.37 20.24 -7.78
C GLN A 476 -22.53 20.78 -8.96
N GLY A 477 -22.17 19.90 -9.90
CA GLY A 477 -21.43 20.25 -11.12
C GLY A 477 -20.05 19.60 -11.31
N GLY A 478 -19.61 18.73 -10.40
CA GLY A 478 -18.32 18.03 -10.53
C GLY A 478 -17.42 18.20 -9.30
N PRO A 479 -16.07 18.17 -9.45
CA PRO A 479 -15.13 18.30 -8.34
C PRO A 479 -15.38 19.57 -7.52
N VAL A 480 -15.21 19.46 -6.21
CA VAL A 480 -15.48 20.51 -5.22
C VAL A 480 -14.79 21.83 -5.60
N GLN A 481 -15.60 22.86 -5.82
CA GLN A 481 -15.14 24.26 -5.83
C GLN A 481 -15.61 24.92 -4.54
N ALA A 482 -14.90 25.95 -4.07
CA ALA A 482 -15.23 26.67 -2.83
C ALA A 482 -16.66 27.25 -2.82
N SER A 483 -17.30 27.40 -3.99
CA SER A 483 -18.67 27.88 -4.18
C SER A 483 -19.69 26.77 -4.51
N SER A 484 -19.26 25.51 -4.57
CA SER A 484 -20.13 24.40 -4.97
C SER A 484 -21.10 24.02 -3.85
N LYS A 485 -22.39 23.99 -4.18
CA LYS A 485 -23.41 23.50 -3.24
C LYS A 485 -23.29 21.99 -3.07
N PRO A 486 -23.48 21.45 -1.86
CA PRO A 486 -23.58 20.02 -1.67
C PRO A 486 -24.64 19.37 -2.54
N ARG A 487 -24.37 18.13 -2.96
CA ARG A 487 -25.34 17.32 -3.68
C ARG A 487 -26.57 16.99 -2.81
N PRO A 488 -27.81 17.15 -3.32
CA PRO A 488 -29.02 16.89 -2.53
C PRO A 488 -29.17 15.46 -2.04
N ASP A 489 -28.67 14.48 -2.81
CA ASP A 489 -28.75 13.06 -2.46
C ASP A 489 -27.78 12.67 -1.34
N VAL A 490 -26.61 13.32 -1.27
CA VAL A 490 -25.67 13.21 -0.13
C VAL A 490 -26.30 13.79 1.13
N LEU A 491 -26.93 14.97 1.03
CA LEU A 491 -27.71 15.55 2.15
C LEU A 491 -28.89 14.64 2.56
N ALA A 492 -29.55 14.00 1.60
CA ALA A 492 -30.63 13.06 1.89
C ALA A 492 -30.14 11.78 2.60
N LEU A 493 -28.93 11.30 2.29
CA LEU A 493 -28.32 10.17 3.01
C LEU A 493 -28.09 10.51 4.48
N ILE A 494 -27.49 11.67 4.76
CA ILE A 494 -27.23 12.10 6.15
C ILE A 494 -28.55 12.40 6.88
N GLY A 495 -29.51 13.04 6.23
CA GLY A 495 -30.83 13.30 6.80
C GLY A 495 -31.54 12.02 7.25
N ARG A 496 -31.58 10.98 6.39
CA ARG A 496 -32.16 9.68 6.74
C ARG A 496 -31.44 8.99 7.90
N ALA A 497 -30.11 9.08 7.94
CA ALA A 497 -29.34 8.54 9.05
C ALA A 497 -29.65 9.28 10.35
N SER A 498 -29.69 10.63 10.32
CA SER A 498 -30.02 11.50 11.45
C SER A 498 -31.38 11.17 12.07
N GLU A 499 -32.41 10.91 11.25
CA GLU A 499 -33.74 10.49 11.73
C GLU A 499 -33.75 9.16 12.51
N SER A 500 -32.74 8.33 12.31
CA SER A 500 -32.59 7.03 13.00
C SER A 500 -31.79 7.14 14.30
N LEU A 501 -31.13 8.28 14.56
CA LEU A 501 -30.34 8.54 15.75
C LEU A 501 -31.22 8.89 16.95
N ARG A 502 -30.68 8.71 18.16
CA ARG A 502 -31.30 9.20 19.39
C ARG A 502 -31.35 10.74 19.44
N PRO A 503 -32.27 11.35 20.20
CA PRO A 503 -32.46 12.81 20.22
C PRO A 503 -31.21 13.62 20.62
N ASP A 504 -30.39 13.07 21.53
CA ASP A 504 -29.12 13.67 22.00
C ASP A 504 -28.12 13.86 20.85
N ILE A 505 -28.15 13.03 19.81
CA ILE A 505 -27.25 13.14 18.65
C ILE A 505 -27.96 13.73 17.43
N GLN A 506 -29.25 13.41 17.26
CA GLN A 506 -30.05 13.88 16.12
C GLN A 506 -30.04 15.40 15.98
N HIS A 507 -30.13 16.14 17.10
CA HIS A 507 -30.15 17.60 17.05
C HIS A 507 -28.84 18.20 16.50
N LEU A 508 -27.70 17.54 16.73
CA LEU A 508 -26.37 17.94 16.24
C LEU A 508 -26.21 17.81 14.73
N LEU A 509 -27.04 16.98 14.08
CA LEU A 509 -27.04 16.77 12.63
C LEU A 509 -28.30 17.32 11.96
N SER A 510 -29.15 18.03 12.71
CA SER A 510 -30.47 18.46 12.26
C SER A 510 -30.43 19.43 11.08
N HIS A 511 -29.30 20.10 10.82
CA HIS A 511 -29.06 20.98 9.67
C HIS A 511 -28.42 20.29 8.45
N LEU A 512 -28.03 19.02 8.55
CA LEU A 512 -27.47 18.23 7.44
C LEU A 512 -28.56 17.45 6.71
N ASN A 513 -29.47 18.17 6.05
CA ASN A 513 -30.65 17.58 5.41
C ASN A 513 -31.00 18.33 4.10
N PRO A 514 -31.90 17.81 3.25
CA PRO A 514 -32.27 18.47 1.99
C PRO A 514 -33.32 19.60 2.13
N ASN A 515 -33.88 19.83 3.32
CA ASN A 515 -34.89 20.85 3.59
C ASN A 515 -34.26 22.25 3.68
N VAL A 516 -34.66 23.13 2.77
CA VAL A 516 -34.18 24.52 2.64
C VAL A 516 -34.42 25.36 3.90
N ASN A 517 -35.46 25.04 4.68
CA ASN A 517 -35.83 25.82 5.88
C ASN A 517 -35.02 25.46 7.13
N SER A 518 -34.44 24.26 7.18
CA SER A 518 -33.68 23.78 8.35
C SER A 518 -32.22 23.48 8.05
N SER A 519 -31.85 23.35 6.77
CA SER A 519 -30.48 23.09 6.37
C SER A 519 -29.71 24.36 6.03
N VAL A 520 -28.52 24.47 6.62
CA VAL A 520 -27.52 25.50 6.30
C VAL A 520 -27.00 25.34 4.86
N TYR A 521 -27.04 24.12 4.31
CA TYR A 521 -26.47 23.80 2.99
C TYR A 521 -27.50 23.75 1.86
N ALA A 522 -28.76 23.46 2.15
CA ALA A 522 -29.84 23.53 1.15
C ALA A 522 -30.39 24.96 0.99
N ALA A 523 -30.20 25.85 1.98
CA ALA A 523 -30.60 27.25 1.90
C ALA A 523 -29.94 27.95 0.71
N SER A 524 -30.73 28.49 -0.22
CA SER A 524 -30.24 29.50 -1.17
C SER A 524 -30.11 30.82 -0.43
N HIS A 525 -28.92 31.45 -0.45
CA HIS A 525 -28.81 32.86 -0.07
C HIS A 525 -29.94 33.66 -0.74
N PRO A 526 -30.69 34.50 0.01
CA PRO A 526 -31.69 35.34 -0.62
C PRO A 526 -30.98 36.13 -1.72
N LYS A 527 -31.51 36.07 -2.94
CA LYS A 527 -31.08 36.98 -4.01
C LYS A 527 -31.20 38.37 -3.41
N LEU A 528 -30.08 39.07 -3.25
CA LEU A 528 -30.09 40.50 -2.98
C LEU A 528 -30.98 41.10 -4.07
N VAL A 529 -32.19 41.48 -3.67
CA VAL A 529 -33.09 42.24 -4.53
C VAL A 529 -32.29 43.48 -4.88
N GLN A 530 -31.90 43.61 -6.14
CA GLN A 530 -31.40 44.88 -6.65
C GLN A 530 -32.53 45.87 -6.39
N ASN A 531 -32.36 46.72 -5.38
CA ASN A 531 -33.27 47.84 -5.17
C ASN A 531 -33.24 48.67 -6.47
N PRO A 532 -34.40 48.91 -7.11
CA PRO A 532 -34.45 49.80 -8.24
C PRO A 532 -34.31 51.23 -7.74
N THR A 533 -33.14 51.83 -7.95
CA THR A 533 -32.94 53.28 -8.10
C THR A 533 -31.66 53.54 -8.88
#